data_AF-A0A3D3JSA7-F1
#
_entry.id   AF-A0A3D3JSA7-F1
#
_cell.length_a   1.000
_cell.length_b   1.000
_cell.length_c   1.000
_cell.angle_alpha   90.00
_cell.angle_beta   90.00
_cell.angle_gamma   90.00
#
_symmetry.space_group_name_H-M   'P 1'
#
loop_
_entity.id
_entity.type
_entity.pdbx_description
1 polymer ?
#
loop_
_entity_poly.entity_id
_entity_poly.type
_entity_poly.pdbx_seq_one_letter_code
_entity_poly.pdbx_strand_id
1 'polypeptide(L)'
;MKRITAIIVAIIAAVAIVTVLRRAAPVEQPAAPPAAVVNNVSESRPARLDDYASMSRDELIDRLQAQKRQLAQKQELLKRSEDDFEVVEEKLQLTSRRLRQQLEWNDASIQSAAASATLETQPLSRQDIDLRLTEYAEAFELAFANGEGDAVMTVLNNLRELREDGYPLLVSMLNKIVADQRGDNTLGLSHRQFFRSFGREPDLFAYALQSAEASPELRMSSIHALRWSDDDYVPLFIEQLSYETDEGVTAALARMLGRAGTSEAVDALSQALDREYESNDTVESLVFALVRSGLEASAVALAEYAESATGDALTTTEIALRMQASPVAGVGVTGITPHTQGESAGFEKGDVIVSYNGKPVRGRRSLVRMTRRSDPEEPVIVEYYRDGVKQETQIYGGFIGVGVISVGE
;
A
#
# COMPACT_ATOMS: atom_id res chain seq x y z
N MET A 1 -18.20 -7.05 25.41
CA MET A 1 -16.94 -6.28 25.30
C MET A 1 -15.69 -7.14 25.53
N LYS A 2 -15.51 -7.81 26.69
CA LYS A 2 -14.32 -8.66 26.95
C LYS A 2 -14.03 -9.79 25.94
N ARG A 3 -15.05 -10.34 25.27
CA ARG A 3 -14.88 -11.38 24.22
C ARG A 3 -14.44 -10.83 22.86
N ILE A 4 -14.74 -9.57 22.56
CA ILE A 4 -14.38 -8.94 21.28
C ILE A 4 -12.92 -8.49 21.33
N THR A 5 -12.47 -7.95 22.47
CA THR A 5 -11.06 -7.61 22.71
C THR A 5 -10.13 -8.83 22.61
N ALA A 6 -10.58 -10.01 23.07
CA ALA A 6 -9.81 -11.25 22.95
C ALA A 6 -9.67 -11.75 21.50
N ILE A 7 -10.70 -11.53 20.67
CA ILE A 7 -10.68 -11.90 19.24
C ILE A 7 -9.75 -10.95 18.46
N ILE A 8 -9.77 -9.66 18.77
CA ILE A 8 -8.91 -8.65 18.14
C ILE A 8 -7.42 -8.90 18.46
N VAL A 9 -7.10 -9.22 19.72
CA VAL A 9 -5.73 -9.57 20.14
C VAL A 9 -5.25 -10.87 19.46
N ALA A 10 -6.14 -11.85 19.28
CA ALA A 10 -5.81 -13.09 18.56
C ALA A 10 -5.55 -12.86 17.06
N ILE A 11 -6.27 -11.93 16.43
CA ILE A 11 -6.07 -11.56 15.02
C ILE A 11 -4.75 -10.80 14.84
N ILE A 12 -4.42 -9.87 15.75
CA ILE A 12 -3.15 -9.11 15.72
C ILE A 12 -1.96 -10.05 15.92
N ALA A 13 -2.08 -11.03 16.83
CA ALA A 13 -1.05 -12.06 17.02
C ALA A 13 -0.87 -12.95 15.78
N ALA A 14 -1.96 -13.31 15.08
CA ALA A 14 -1.89 -14.08 13.84
C ALA A 14 -1.22 -13.31 12.69
N VAL A 15 -1.46 -11.99 12.58
CA VAL A 15 -0.83 -11.12 11.57
C VAL A 15 0.67 -10.93 11.85
N ALA A 16 1.06 -10.80 13.11
CA ALA A 16 2.47 -10.73 13.51
C ALA A 16 3.24 -12.04 13.17
N ILE A 17 2.61 -13.20 13.37
CA ILE A 17 3.20 -14.51 13.02
C ILE A 17 3.38 -14.66 11.50
N VAL A 18 2.40 -14.24 10.68
CA VAL A 18 2.51 -14.23 9.21
C VAL A 18 3.63 -13.30 8.73
N THR A 19 3.86 -12.19 9.42
CA THR A 19 4.88 -11.19 9.09
C THR A 19 6.29 -11.64 9.46
N VAL A 20 6.44 -12.40 10.56
CA VAL A 20 7.70 -13.04 10.96
C VAL A 20 8.04 -14.21 10.03
N LEU A 21 7.04 -14.99 9.59
CA LEU A 21 7.23 -16.07 8.61
C LEU A 21 7.64 -15.55 7.21
N ARG A 22 7.26 -14.32 6.85
CA ARG A 22 7.71 -13.63 5.61
C ARG A 22 9.14 -13.07 5.67
N ARG A 23 9.74 -12.93 6.87
CA ARG A 23 11.11 -12.41 7.06
C ARG A 23 12.18 -13.49 7.21
N ALA A 24 11.79 -14.76 7.29
CA ALA A 24 12.74 -15.85 7.05
C ALA A 24 13.21 -15.76 5.59
N ALA A 25 14.52 -15.78 5.38
CA ALA A 25 15.20 -15.68 4.08
C ALA A 25 14.50 -16.49 2.97
N PRO A 26 14.58 -16.06 1.69
CA PRO A 26 13.99 -16.81 0.59
C PRO A 26 14.55 -18.23 0.65
N VAL A 27 13.66 -19.20 0.87
CA VAL A 27 13.94 -20.58 0.49
C VAL A 27 14.24 -20.47 -1.01
N GLU A 28 15.49 -20.69 -1.40
CA GLU A 28 15.83 -20.93 -2.80
C GLU A 28 14.80 -21.94 -3.29
N GLN A 29 13.95 -21.52 -4.24
CA GLN A 29 13.12 -22.47 -4.95
C GLN A 29 14.08 -23.55 -5.45
N PRO A 30 13.95 -24.82 -5.03
CA PRO A 30 14.67 -25.87 -5.71
C PRO A 30 14.30 -25.69 -7.18
N ALA A 31 15.33 -25.58 -8.04
CA ALA A 31 15.15 -25.38 -9.47
C ALA A 31 13.98 -26.25 -9.93
N ALA A 32 12.99 -25.62 -10.58
CA ALA A 32 11.84 -26.34 -11.11
C ALA A 32 12.40 -27.57 -11.84
N PRO A 33 11.98 -28.80 -11.47
CA PRO A 33 12.45 -29.98 -12.18
C PRO A 33 12.20 -29.70 -13.68
N PRO A 34 13.21 -29.93 -14.55
CA PRO A 34 13.09 -29.61 -15.97
C PRO A 34 11.77 -30.17 -16.42
N ALA A 35 10.91 -29.27 -16.95
CA ALA A 35 9.52 -29.55 -17.28
C ALA A 35 9.44 -31.00 -17.71
N ALA A 36 8.85 -31.84 -16.84
CA ALA A 36 8.67 -33.24 -17.17
C ALA A 36 8.00 -33.17 -18.53
N VAL A 37 8.73 -33.58 -19.56
CA VAL A 37 8.19 -33.67 -20.91
C VAL A 37 6.98 -34.56 -20.67
N VAL A 38 5.81 -33.94 -20.69
CA VAL A 38 4.55 -34.63 -20.86
C VAL A 38 4.70 -35.17 -22.26
N ASN A 39 5.48 -36.25 -22.38
CA ASN A 39 5.35 -37.16 -23.47
C ASN A 39 3.92 -37.59 -23.30
N ASN A 40 3.06 -37.01 -24.14
CA ASN A 40 1.78 -37.55 -24.51
C ASN A 40 2.04 -39.01 -24.90
N VAL A 41 2.17 -39.88 -23.91
CA VAL A 41 1.90 -41.30 -24.06
C VAL A 41 0.41 -41.28 -24.29
N SER A 42 0.04 -41.19 -25.56
CA SER A 42 -1.28 -41.50 -26.09
C SER A 42 -1.87 -42.59 -25.21
N GLU A 43 -2.86 -42.24 -24.40
CA GLU A 43 -3.66 -43.21 -23.67
C GLU A 43 -4.44 -43.98 -24.74
N SER A 44 -3.76 -44.96 -25.33
CA SER A 44 -4.35 -45.92 -26.24
C SER A 44 -5.51 -46.57 -25.49
N ARG A 45 -6.71 -46.43 -26.07
CA ARG A 45 -7.97 -46.95 -25.53
C ARG A 45 -7.78 -48.38 -24.99
N PRO A 46 -8.36 -48.74 -23.82
CA PRO A 46 -8.27 -50.10 -23.32
C PRO A 46 -8.75 -51.09 -24.39
N ALA A 47 -7.91 -52.08 -24.70
CA ALA A 47 -8.16 -53.08 -25.75
C ALA A 47 -9.44 -53.85 -25.45
N ARG A 48 -10.27 -54.12 -26.48
CA ARG A 48 -11.47 -54.94 -26.36
C ARG A 48 -11.06 -56.42 -26.38
N LEU A 49 -11.87 -57.29 -25.78
CA LEU A 49 -11.63 -58.75 -25.79
C LEU A 49 -11.45 -59.31 -27.21
N ASP A 50 -12.13 -58.73 -28.19
CA ASP A 50 -12.03 -59.11 -29.61
C ASP A 50 -10.62 -58.91 -30.19
N ASP A 51 -9.85 -57.94 -29.67
CA ASP A 51 -8.48 -57.63 -30.13
C ASP A 51 -7.48 -58.75 -29.78
N TYR A 52 -7.82 -59.63 -28.83
CA TYR A 52 -6.99 -60.76 -28.42
C TYR A 52 -7.30 -62.05 -29.20
N ALA A 53 -8.51 -62.15 -29.77
CA ALA A 53 -8.99 -63.36 -30.42
C ALA A 53 -8.32 -63.64 -31.78
N SER A 54 -7.76 -62.60 -32.42
CA SER A 54 -7.05 -62.69 -33.71
C SER A 54 -5.52 -62.73 -33.59
N MET A 55 -4.97 -62.66 -32.38
CA MET A 55 -3.51 -62.64 -32.17
C MET A 55 -2.94 -64.05 -32.15
N SER A 56 -1.77 -64.23 -32.75
CA SER A 56 -1.01 -65.47 -32.60
C SER A 56 -0.53 -65.63 -31.16
N ARG A 57 -0.29 -66.87 -30.73
CA ARG A 57 0.17 -67.20 -29.39
C ARG A 57 1.44 -66.43 -29.01
N ASP A 58 2.36 -66.27 -29.94
CA ASP A 58 3.64 -65.60 -29.71
C ASP A 58 3.47 -64.09 -29.53
N GLU A 59 2.60 -63.45 -30.33
CA GLU A 59 2.25 -62.02 -30.17
C GLU A 59 1.53 -61.75 -28.83
N LEU A 60 0.71 -62.70 -28.37
CA LEU A 60 0.04 -62.64 -27.07
C LEU A 60 1.05 -62.72 -25.92
N ILE A 61 2.05 -63.60 -26.03
CA ILE A 61 3.14 -63.74 -25.06
C ILE A 61 3.97 -62.45 -25.01
N ASP A 62 4.40 -61.92 -26.16
CA ASP A 62 5.20 -60.70 -26.21
C ASP A 62 4.47 -59.50 -25.63
N ARG A 63 3.17 -59.37 -25.91
CA ARG A 63 2.34 -58.28 -25.37
C ARG A 63 2.14 -58.40 -23.86
N LEU A 64 1.92 -59.61 -23.33
CA LEU A 64 1.85 -59.85 -21.88
C LEU A 64 3.18 -59.55 -21.19
N GLN A 65 4.31 -59.89 -21.81
CA GLN A 65 5.63 -59.52 -21.30
C GLN A 65 5.85 -58.00 -21.30
N ALA A 66 5.41 -57.30 -22.35
CA ALA A 66 5.47 -55.84 -22.42
C ALA A 66 4.61 -55.17 -21.33
N GLN A 67 3.37 -55.66 -21.11
CA GLN A 67 2.51 -55.18 -20.03
C GLN A 67 3.12 -55.45 -18.65
N LYS A 68 3.73 -56.61 -18.44
CA LYS A 68 4.43 -56.94 -17.19
C LYS A 68 5.59 -55.98 -16.92
N ARG A 69 6.37 -55.61 -17.96
CA ARG A 69 7.46 -54.63 -17.85
C ARG A 69 6.93 -53.23 -17.51
N GLN A 70 5.84 -52.80 -18.16
CA GLN A 70 5.20 -51.52 -17.85
C GLN A 70 4.63 -51.47 -16.42
N LEU A 71 4.04 -52.57 -15.95
CA LEU A 71 3.51 -52.66 -14.59
C LEU A 71 4.64 -52.58 -13.55
N ALA A 72 5.76 -53.28 -13.79
CA ALA A 72 6.93 -53.21 -12.93
C ALA A 72 7.54 -51.79 -12.88
N GLN A 73 7.58 -51.09 -14.02
CA GLN A 73 8.05 -49.71 -14.09
C GLN A 73 7.11 -48.75 -13.34
N LYS A 74 5.79 -48.94 -13.44
CA LYS A 74 4.82 -48.17 -12.65
C LYS A 74 4.93 -48.44 -11.15
N GLN A 75 5.16 -49.69 -10.74
CA GLN A 75 5.36 -50.06 -9.34
C GLN A 75 6.63 -49.43 -8.75
N GLU A 76 7.72 -49.41 -9.52
CA GLU A 76 8.96 -48.75 -9.10
C GLU A 76 8.80 -47.23 -8.95
N LEU A 77 8.07 -46.59 -9.89
CA LEU A 77 7.73 -45.17 -9.78
C LEU A 77 6.85 -44.87 -8.58
N LEU A 78 5.89 -45.74 -8.27
CA LEU A 78 5.02 -45.59 -7.10
C LEU A 78 5.82 -45.69 -5.80
N LYS A 79 6.70 -46.69 -5.72
CA LYS A 79 7.57 -46.90 -4.55
C LYS A 79 8.50 -45.71 -4.31
N ARG A 80 9.08 -45.17 -5.37
CA ARG A 80 9.92 -43.97 -5.30
C ARG A 80 9.13 -42.73 -4.84
N SER A 81 7.85 -42.61 -5.21
CA SER A 81 7.00 -41.50 -4.75
C SER A 81 6.56 -41.68 -3.30
N GLU A 82 6.38 -42.91 -2.82
CA GLU A 82 6.12 -43.23 -1.41
C GLU A 82 7.33 -42.85 -0.54
N ASP A 83 8.54 -43.18 -0.96
CA ASP A 83 9.79 -42.80 -0.27
C ASP A 83 9.95 -41.26 -0.21
N ASP A 84 9.65 -40.55 -1.32
CA ASP A 84 9.67 -39.09 -1.35
C ASP A 84 8.62 -38.46 -0.40
N PHE A 85 7.44 -39.11 -0.26
CA PHE A 85 6.39 -38.65 0.64
C PHE A 85 6.77 -38.82 2.12
N GLU A 86 7.43 -39.93 2.47
CA GLU A 86 7.92 -40.19 3.84
C GLU A 86 8.97 -39.13 4.26
N VAL A 87 9.87 -38.75 3.36
CA VAL A 87 10.86 -37.67 3.61
C VAL A 87 10.18 -36.30 3.78
N VAL A 88 9.13 -36.01 3.02
CA VAL A 88 8.34 -34.77 3.16
C VAL A 88 7.57 -34.77 4.48
N GLU A 89 6.99 -35.90 4.86
CA GLU A 89 6.28 -36.06 6.14
C GLU A 89 7.23 -35.88 7.33
N GLU A 90 8.43 -36.47 7.30
CA GLU A 90 9.45 -36.29 8.33
C GLU A 90 9.87 -34.82 8.47
N LYS A 91 10.12 -34.13 7.35
CA LYS A 91 10.42 -32.69 7.34
C LYS A 91 9.27 -31.85 7.88
N LEU A 92 8.02 -32.21 7.58
CA LEU A 92 6.83 -31.55 8.10
C LEU A 92 6.72 -31.72 9.62
N GLN A 93 6.97 -32.92 10.14
CA GLN A 93 6.95 -33.20 11.58
C GLN A 93 8.07 -32.44 12.31
N LEU A 94 9.28 -32.41 11.77
CA LEU A 94 10.40 -31.62 12.31
C LEU A 94 10.09 -30.13 12.34
N THR A 95 9.52 -29.61 11.24
CA THR A 95 9.10 -28.20 11.13
C THR A 95 8.00 -27.88 12.14
N SER A 96 7.03 -28.78 12.31
CA SER A 96 5.95 -28.64 13.30
C SER A 96 6.47 -28.63 14.74
N ARG A 97 7.43 -29.50 15.08
CA ARG A 97 8.10 -29.51 16.39
C ARG A 97 8.83 -28.20 16.66
N ARG A 98 9.57 -27.69 15.67
CA ARG A 98 10.30 -26.42 15.78
C ARG A 98 9.36 -25.24 15.99
N LEU A 99 8.24 -25.20 15.26
CA LEU A 99 7.20 -24.18 15.42
C LEU A 99 6.56 -24.23 16.82
N ARG A 100 6.30 -25.42 17.37
CA ARG A 100 5.77 -25.56 18.75
C ARG A 100 6.76 -25.05 19.80
N GLN A 101 8.03 -25.41 19.70
CA GLN A 101 9.07 -24.91 20.61
C GLN A 101 9.20 -23.39 20.54
N GLN A 102 9.07 -22.81 19.34
CA GLN A 102 9.12 -21.37 19.16
C GLN A 102 7.88 -20.66 19.71
N LEU A 103 6.70 -21.28 19.61
CA LEU A 103 5.48 -20.80 20.26
C LEU A 103 5.60 -20.87 21.79
N GLU A 104 6.11 -21.96 22.35
CA GLU A 104 6.36 -22.10 23.79
C GLU A 104 7.38 -21.07 24.31
N TRP A 105 8.44 -20.82 23.54
CA TRP A 105 9.43 -19.79 23.87
C TRP A 105 8.85 -18.38 23.80
N ASN A 106 8.01 -18.10 22.81
CA ASN A 106 7.28 -16.84 22.69
C ASN A 106 6.28 -16.67 23.85
N ASP A 107 5.51 -17.70 24.20
CA ASP A 107 4.54 -17.67 25.30
C ASP A 107 5.24 -17.46 26.65
N ALA A 108 6.37 -18.14 26.89
CA ALA A 108 7.18 -17.94 28.09
C ALA A 108 7.78 -16.52 28.15
N SER A 109 8.21 -15.98 26.99
CA SER A 109 8.72 -14.62 26.90
C SER A 109 7.61 -13.58 27.10
N ILE A 110 6.40 -13.82 26.58
CA ILE A 110 5.21 -12.98 26.79
C ILE A 110 4.77 -13.04 28.25
N GLN A 111 4.75 -14.21 28.87
CA GLN A 111 4.40 -14.36 30.29
C GLN A 111 5.45 -13.71 31.20
N SER A 112 6.75 -13.84 30.86
CA SER A 112 7.82 -13.15 31.58
C SER A 112 7.74 -11.64 31.41
N ALA A 113 7.45 -11.14 30.20
CA ALA A 113 7.24 -9.71 29.94
C ALA A 113 5.98 -9.19 30.64
N ALA A 114 4.90 -9.97 30.69
CA ALA A 114 3.68 -9.66 31.41
C ALA A 114 3.90 -9.65 32.93
N ALA A 115 4.69 -10.60 33.46
CA ALA A 115 5.06 -10.66 34.87
C ALA A 115 5.96 -9.49 35.30
N SER A 116 6.92 -9.11 34.46
CA SER A 116 7.72 -7.89 34.65
C SER A 116 6.86 -6.63 34.55
N ALA A 117 5.91 -6.58 33.61
CA ALA A 117 4.98 -5.45 33.48
C ALA A 117 4.05 -5.31 34.71
N THR A 118 3.61 -6.40 35.33
CA THR A 118 2.78 -6.34 36.55
C THR A 118 3.48 -5.81 37.81
N LEU A 119 4.81 -5.76 37.84
CA LEU A 119 5.58 -5.22 38.97
C LEU A 119 5.95 -3.73 38.80
N GLU A 120 5.88 -3.18 37.58
CA GLU A 120 6.28 -1.79 37.27
C GLU A 120 5.12 -0.82 36.94
N THR A 121 3.86 -1.27 36.80
CA THR A 121 2.77 -0.37 36.37
C THR A 121 1.58 -0.38 37.32
N GLN A 122 1.66 0.34 38.44
CA GLN A 122 0.47 1.08 38.85
C GLN A 122 0.29 2.22 37.83
N PRO A 123 -0.89 2.41 37.24
CA PRO A 123 -1.14 3.59 36.43
C PRO A 123 -0.83 4.83 37.26
N LEU A 124 -0.13 5.80 36.68
CA LEU A 124 0.23 7.06 37.35
C LEU A 124 -1.00 7.68 37.99
N SER A 125 -0.86 8.23 39.20
CA SER A 125 -1.97 8.97 39.79
C SER A 125 -2.25 10.21 38.95
N ARG A 126 -3.48 10.74 39.01
CA ARG A 126 -3.81 11.97 38.28
C ARG A 126 -2.87 13.13 38.66
N GLN A 127 -2.49 13.21 39.92
CA GLN A 127 -1.55 14.19 40.43
C GLN A 127 -0.14 14.04 39.82
N ASP A 128 0.34 12.80 39.64
CA ASP A 128 1.64 12.55 39.01
C ASP A 128 1.62 12.89 37.51
N ILE A 129 0.50 12.61 36.83
CA ILE A 129 0.31 12.99 35.43
C ILE A 129 0.34 14.51 35.29
N ASP A 130 -0.46 15.23 36.10
CA ASP A 130 -0.53 16.70 36.04
C ASP A 130 0.83 17.35 36.38
N LEU A 131 1.58 16.78 37.32
CA LEU A 131 2.94 17.23 37.63
C LEU A 131 3.88 17.03 36.44
N ARG A 132 3.90 15.83 35.84
CA ARG A 132 4.73 15.53 34.67
C ARG A 132 4.39 16.41 33.48
N LEU A 133 3.11 16.66 33.21
CA LEU A 133 2.68 17.57 32.15
C LEU A 133 3.26 18.98 32.35
N THR A 134 3.27 19.47 33.60
CA THR A 134 3.84 20.77 33.94
C THR A 134 5.36 20.78 33.72
N GLU A 135 6.06 19.77 34.23
CA GLU A 135 7.52 19.63 34.06
C GLU A 135 7.92 19.55 32.58
N TYR A 136 7.19 18.76 31.78
CA TYR A 136 7.45 18.64 30.35
C TYR A 136 7.15 19.92 29.59
N ALA A 137 6.07 20.64 29.94
CA ALA A 137 5.77 21.94 29.35
C ALA A 137 6.90 22.94 29.59
N GLU A 138 7.36 23.08 30.84
CA GLU A 138 8.47 23.99 31.19
C GLU A 138 9.79 23.60 30.51
N ALA A 139 10.13 22.31 30.54
CA ALA A 139 11.34 21.81 29.89
C ALA A 139 11.32 22.03 28.37
N PHE A 140 10.16 21.87 27.73
CA PHE A 140 10.00 22.14 26.32
C PHE A 140 10.20 23.61 26.00
N GLU A 141 9.55 24.54 26.71
CA GLU A 141 9.69 25.98 26.42
C GLU A 141 11.15 26.44 26.58
N LEU A 142 11.84 25.95 27.61
CA LEU A 142 13.26 26.25 27.81
C LEU A 142 14.13 25.72 26.68
N ALA A 143 13.97 24.44 26.31
CA ALA A 143 14.74 23.83 25.22
C ALA A 143 14.44 24.49 23.87
N PHE A 144 13.17 24.80 23.60
CA PHE A 144 12.72 25.43 22.36
C PHE A 144 13.30 26.84 22.23
N ALA A 145 13.24 27.65 23.29
CA ALA A 145 13.79 29.01 23.30
C ALA A 145 15.30 29.06 23.07
N ASN A 146 16.02 28.01 23.51
CA ASN A 146 17.47 27.89 23.32
C ASN A 146 17.86 27.27 21.97
N GLY A 147 16.92 26.85 21.12
CA GLY A 147 17.21 26.15 19.87
C GLY A 147 17.74 24.72 20.07
N GLU A 148 17.48 24.11 21.22
CA GLU A 148 18.03 22.80 21.61
C GLU A 148 17.17 21.65 21.06
N GLY A 149 17.26 21.39 19.75
CA GLY A 149 16.44 20.37 19.08
C GLY A 149 16.48 18.97 19.72
N ASP A 150 17.64 18.50 20.16
CA ASP A 150 17.76 17.18 20.83
C ASP A 150 17.06 17.15 22.20
N ALA A 151 17.10 18.24 22.95
CA ALA A 151 16.40 18.36 24.23
C ALA A 151 14.88 18.41 24.01
N VAL A 152 14.42 19.16 23.00
CA VAL A 152 13.02 19.16 22.55
C VAL A 152 12.56 17.73 22.23
N MET A 153 13.33 16.99 21.43
CA MET A 153 12.98 15.60 21.08
C MET A 153 12.97 14.67 22.30
N THR A 154 13.82 14.92 23.29
CA THR A 154 13.84 14.15 24.55
C THR A 154 12.56 14.39 25.34
N VAL A 155 12.13 15.65 25.49
CA VAL A 155 10.87 15.99 26.18
C VAL A 155 9.69 15.32 25.49
N LEU A 156 9.62 15.42 24.16
CA LEU A 156 8.55 14.80 23.40
C LEU A 156 8.52 13.27 23.57
N ASN A 157 9.69 12.61 23.56
CA ASN A 157 9.77 11.17 23.74
C ASN A 157 9.27 10.73 25.12
N ASN A 158 9.58 11.49 26.17
CA ASN A 158 9.10 11.19 27.52
C ASN A 158 7.60 11.47 27.66
N LEU A 159 7.11 12.56 27.07
CA LEU A 159 5.70 12.96 27.14
C LEU A 159 4.77 11.92 26.50
N ARG A 160 5.25 11.17 25.50
CA ARG A 160 4.51 10.06 24.87
C ARG A 160 4.11 8.96 25.83
N GLU A 161 4.85 8.76 26.92
CA GLU A 161 4.51 7.75 27.94
C GLU A 161 3.16 8.05 28.61
N LEU A 162 2.71 9.32 28.60
CA LEU A 162 1.42 9.74 29.14
C LEU A 162 0.24 9.46 28.20
N ARG A 163 0.49 9.06 26.95
CA ARG A 163 -0.54 8.70 25.96
C ARG A 163 -1.63 9.78 25.84
N GLU A 164 -2.90 9.39 25.88
CA GLU A 164 -4.07 10.27 25.74
C GLU A 164 -4.05 11.47 26.69
N ASP A 165 -3.52 11.32 27.91
CA ASP A 165 -3.37 12.43 28.86
C ASP A 165 -2.30 13.44 28.41
N GLY A 166 -1.29 12.99 27.66
CA GLY A 166 -0.22 13.83 27.11
C GLY A 166 -0.51 14.43 25.74
N TYR A 167 -1.48 13.88 25.00
CA TYR A 167 -1.77 14.30 23.62
C TYR A 167 -2.11 15.78 23.45
N PRO A 168 -2.92 16.43 24.31
CA PRO A 168 -3.18 17.86 24.17
C PRO A 168 -1.91 18.71 24.24
N LEU A 169 -1.02 18.39 25.18
CA LEU A 169 0.26 19.08 25.32
C LEU A 169 1.20 18.76 24.15
N LEU A 170 1.24 17.50 23.69
CA LEU A 170 1.98 17.13 22.49
C LEU A 170 1.51 17.93 21.28
N VAL A 171 0.20 18.03 21.01
CA VAL A 171 -0.34 18.82 19.89
C VAL A 171 0.16 20.27 19.95
N SER A 172 0.11 20.90 21.12
CA SER A 172 0.65 22.26 21.31
C SER A 172 2.14 22.36 20.96
N MET A 173 2.95 21.41 21.43
CA MET A 173 4.39 21.37 21.13
C MET A 173 4.67 21.09 19.65
N LEU A 174 3.94 20.16 19.04
CA LEU A 174 4.09 19.78 17.63
C LEU A 174 3.71 20.94 16.71
N ASN A 175 2.68 21.72 17.04
CA ASN A 175 2.35 22.96 16.31
C ASN A 175 3.56 23.92 16.27
N LYS A 176 4.22 24.15 17.42
CA LYS A 176 5.41 25.02 17.50
C LYS A 176 6.57 24.49 16.65
N ILE A 177 6.82 23.18 16.70
CA ILE A 177 7.89 22.55 15.91
C ILE A 177 7.61 22.64 14.41
N VAL A 178 6.37 22.35 13.99
CA VAL A 178 5.98 22.44 12.57
C VAL A 178 6.09 23.87 12.07
N ALA A 179 5.73 24.86 12.89
CA ALA A 179 5.91 26.27 12.55
C ALA A 179 7.40 26.65 12.42
N ASP A 180 8.25 26.24 13.36
CA ASP A 180 9.70 26.48 13.32
C ASP A 180 10.36 25.89 12.06
N GLN A 181 10.02 24.64 11.72
CA GLN A 181 10.56 23.95 10.53
C GLN A 181 10.24 24.65 9.21
N ARG A 182 9.15 25.42 9.15
CA ARG A 182 8.76 26.21 7.97
C ARG A 182 9.39 27.60 7.94
N GLY A 183 9.83 28.11 9.10
CA GLY A 183 10.55 29.35 9.24
C GLY A 183 12.06 29.13 9.17
N ASP A 184 12.78 29.70 10.14
CA ASP A 184 14.24 29.66 10.18
C ASP A 184 14.80 28.30 10.64
N ASN A 185 13.92 27.36 11.04
CA ASN A 185 14.28 26.04 11.54
C ASN A 185 15.33 26.12 12.65
N THR A 186 15.03 26.93 13.67
CA THR A 186 15.94 27.27 14.77
C THR A 186 16.34 26.04 15.59
N LEU A 187 15.48 25.02 15.63
CA LEU A 187 15.76 23.75 16.30
C LEU A 187 16.72 22.85 15.50
N GLY A 188 16.98 23.15 14.22
CA GLY A 188 17.78 22.31 13.34
C GLY A 188 17.16 20.93 13.06
N LEU A 189 15.89 20.72 13.39
CA LEU A 189 15.22 19.43 13.26
C LEU A 189 14.73 19.20 11.83
N SER A 190 15.30 18.22 11.13
CA SER A 190 14.77 17.85 9.82
C SER A 190 13.40 17.18 9.94
N HIS A 191 12.57 17.39 8.92
CA HIS A 191 11.29 16.69 8.76
C HIS A 191 11.46 15.16 8.91
N ARG A 192 12.54 14.59 8.38
CA ARG A 192 12.82 13.15 8.52
C ARG A 192 13.10 12.73 9.97
N GLN A 193 13.86 13.52 10.74
CA GLN A 193 14.16 13.21 12.16
C GLN A 193 12.90 13.25 13.01
N PHE A 194 12.06 14.27 12.79
CA PHE A 194 10.76 14.40 13.44
C PHE A 194 9.86 13.18 13.14
N PHE A 195 9.59 12.89 11.86
CA PHE A 195 8.71 11.78 11.49
C PHE A 195 9.26 10.40 11.86
N ARG A 196 10.58 10.21 11.95
CA ARG A 196 11.16 8.94 12.43
C ARG A 196 10.87 8.68 13.90
N SER A 197 10.76 9.73 14.70
CA SER A 197 10.56 9.64 16.14
C SER A 197 9.10 9.34 16.47
N PHE A 198 8.18 9.92 15.71
CA PHE A 198 6.72 9.80 15.96
C PHE A 198 5.98 8.88 14.99
N GLY A 199 6.55 8.53 13.84
CA GLY A 199 5.88 7.73 12.80
C GLY A 199 5.50 6.29 13.21
N ARG A 200 5.68 5.94 14.49
CA ARG A 200 5.21 4.69 15.11
C ARG A 200 4.04 4.89 16.07
N GLU A 201 3.50 6.10 16.17
CA GLU A 201 2.35 6.42 17.03
C GLU A 201 1.18 6.92 16.21
N PRO A 202 0.45 6.02 15.58
CA PRO A 202 -0.63 6.44 14.73
C PRO A 202 -1.81 6.98 15.56
N ASP A 203 -2.00 6.56 16.81
CA ASP A 203 -3.02 7.10 17.73
C ASP A 203 -2.83 8.60 18.01
N LEU A 204 -1.59 9.06 18.22
CA LEU A 204 -1.29 10.48 18.41
C LEU A 204 -1.66 11.30 17.16
N PHE A 205 -1.36 10.78 15.97
CA PHE A 205 -1.68 11.49 14.73
C PHE A 205 -3.16 11.41 14.37
N ALA A 206 -3.86 10.35 14.75
CA ALA A 206 -5.31 10.29 14.65
C ALA A 206 -5.95 11.34 15.56
N TYR A 207 -5.49 11.44 16.81
CA TYR A 207 -5.90 12.49 17.74
C TYR A 207 -5.60 13.90 17.20
N ALA A 208 -4.37 14.13 16.73
CA ALA A 208 -3.96 15.42 16.21
C ALA A 208 -4.73 15.82 14.94
N LEU A 209 -5.16 14.86 14.11
CA LEU A 209 -5.99 15.15 12.95
C LEU A 209 -7.36 15.71 13.35
N GLN A 210 -7.96 15.18 14.42
CA GLN A 210 -9.29 15.56 14.90
C GLN A 210 -9.29 16.69 15.94
N SER A 211 -8.13 17.04 16.50
CA SER A 211 -7.99 18.11 17.49
C SER A 211 -8.25 19.48 16.88
N ALA A 212 -9.11 20.27 17.53
CA ALA A 212 -9.40 21.64 17.14
C ALA A 212 -8.20 22.58 17.35
N GLU A 213 -7.28 22.19 18.23
CA GLU A 213 -6.04 22.91 18.53
C GLU A 213 -4.92 22.65 17.51
N ALA A 214 -5.04 21.61 16.69
CA ALA A 214 -4.02 21.28 15.69
C ALA A 214 -4.07 22.24 14.50
N SER A 215 -2.92 22.80 14.13
CA SER A 215 -2.82 23.65 12.96
C SER A 215 -3.09 22.86 11.66
N PRO A 216 -3.49 23.51 10.56
CA PRO A 216 -3.61 22.84 9.26
C PRO A 216 -2.35 22.08 8.85
N GLU A 217 -1.16 22.62 9.12
CA GLU A 217 0.11 21.98 8.82
C GLU A 217 0.35 20.71 9.64
N LEU A 218 -0.03 20.73 10.92
CA LEU A 218 0.05 19.56 11.77
C LEU A 218 -0.97 18.51 11.32
N ARG A 219 -2.20 18.89 10.94
CA ARG A 219 -3.22 17.97 10.43
C ARG A 219 -2.77 17.33 9.10
N MET A 220 -2.22 18.10 8.17
CA MET A 220 -1.60 17.57 6.94
C MET A 220 -0.44 16.61 7.24
N SER A 221 0.41 16.96 8.22
CA SER A 221 1.50 16.10 8.68
C SER A 221 0.99 14.79 9.27
N SER A 222 -0.12 14.85 10.02
CA SER A 222 -0.79 13.71 10.61
C SER A 222 -1.36 12.77 9.55
N ILE A 223 -2.05 13.29 8.52
CA ILE A 223 -2.51 12.50 7.36
C ILE A 223 -1.32 11.77 6.70
N HIS A 224 -0.19 12.46 6.51
CA HIS A 224 0.99 11.85 5.93
C HIS A 224 1.62 10.79 6.83
N ALA A 225 1.62 10.96 8.15
CA ALA A 225 2.10 9.97 9.11
C ALA A 225 1.24 8.71 9.10
N LEU A 226 -0.08 8.88 9.21
CA LEU A 226 -1.07 7.79 9.25
C LEU A 226 -1.01 6.89 8.01
N ARG A 227 -0.67 7.45 6.83
CA ARG A 227 -0.44 6.70 5.60
C ARG A 227 0.57 5.55 5.72
N TRP A 228 1.54 5.66 6.61
CA TRP A 228 2.59 4.66 6.80
C TRP A 228 2.28 3.66 7.91
N SER A 229 1.12 3.78 8.56
CA SER A 229 0.62 2.78 9.50
C SER A 229 0.09 1.55 8.76
N ASP A 230 0.04 0.42 9.48
CA ASP A 230 -0.60 -0.82 9.02
C ASP A 230 -2.14 -0.78 9.22
N ASP A 231 -2.66 0.21 9.94
CA ASP A 231 -4.09 0.37 10.26
C ASP A 231 -4.89 1.05 9.13
N ASP A 232 -6.19 0.75 9.09
CA ASP A 232 -7.13 1.36 8.16
C ASP A 232 -7.72 2.66 8.71
N TYR A 233 -7.24 3.80 8.20
CA TYR A 233 -7.70 5.14 8.55
C TYR A 233 -8.69 5.74 7.54
N VAL A 234 -9.18 4.97 6.57
CA VAL A 234 -10.17 5.47 5.60
C VAL A 234 -11.42 6.03 6.30
N PRO A 235 -12.02 5.36 7.31
CA PRO A 235 -13.17 5.92 8.02
C PRO A 235 -12.87 7.27 8.71
N LEU A 236 -11.68 7.39 9.32
CA LEU A 236 -11.22 8.61 9.97
C LEU A 236 -11.05 9.75 8.96
N PHE A 237 -10.49 9.46 7.77
CA PHE A 237 -10.33 10.46 6.72
C PHE A 237 -11.66 10.91 6.12
N ILE A 238 -12.62 10.01 5.98
CA ILE A 238 -14.00 10.35 5.55
C ILE A 238 -14.65 11.26 6.60
N GLU A 239 -14.58 10.87 7.87
CA GLU A 239 -15.12 11.66 8.98
C GLU A 239 -14.50 13.06 8.99
N GLN A 240 -13.16 13.17 8.98
CA GLN A 240 -12.47 14.45 8.95
C GLN A 240 -12.87 15.30 7.73
N LEU A 241 -12.95 14.72 6.53
CA LEU A 241 -13.31 15.45 5.31
C LEU A 241 -14.69 16.10 5.39
N SER A 242 -15.62 15.50 6.13
CA SER A 242 -17.02 15.97 6.24
C SER A 242 -17.15 17.33 6.93
N TYR A 243 -16.20 17.68 7.80
CA TYR A 243 -16.19 18.96 8.52
C TYR A 243 -14.90 19.77 8.30
N GLU A 244 -13.97 19.30 7.47
CA GLU A 244 -12.72 20.02 7.19
C GLU A 244 -13.00 21.34 6.47
N THR A 245 -12.48 22.43 7.03
CA THR A 245 -12.60 23.78 6.47
C THR A 245 -11.31 24.26 5.81
N ASP A 246 -10.16 23.68 6.17
CA ASP A 246 -8.89 24.03 5.53
C ASP A 246 -8.75 23.31 4.19
N GLU A 247 -8.51 24.09 3.15
CA GLU A 247 -8.40 23.61 1.77
C GLU A 247 -7.17 22.74 1.53
N GLY A 248 -6.04 23.05 2.17
CA GLY A 248 -4.82 22.24 2.08
C GLY A 248 -4.99 20.88 2.75
N VAL A 249 -5.65 20.84 3.90
CA VAL A 249 -6.03 19.61 4.60
C VAL A 249 -7.04 18.80 3.78
N THR A 250 -8.04 19.46 3.20
CA THR A 250 -9.02 18.85 2.28
C THR A 250 -8.32 18.16 1.11
N ALA A 251 -7.42 18.86 0.42
CA ALA A 251 -6.63 18.30 -0.68
C ALA A 251 -5.72 17.13 -0.23
N ALA A 252 -5.23 17.14 1.02
CA ALA A 252 -4.46 16.03 1.59
C ALA A 252 -5.32 14.79 1.85
N LEU A 253 -6.51 14.97 2.43
CA LEU A 253 -7.50 13.90 2.65
C LEU A 253 -7.94 13.30 1.32
N ALA A 254 -8.27 14.15 0.34
CA ALA A 254 -8.69 13.72 -0.99
C ALA A 254 -7.67 12.77 -1.63
N ARG A 255 -6.38 13.11 -1.55
CA ARG A 255 -5.30 12.26 -2.08
C ARG A 255 -5.23 10.89 -1.41
N MET A 256 -5.52 10.79 -0.11
CA MET A 256 -5.53 9.52 0.62
C MET A 256 -6.76 8.70 0.26
N LEU A 257 -7.94 9.31 0.27
CA LEU A 257 -9.22 8.67 -0.05
C LEU A 257 -9.27 8.16 -1.49
N GLY A 258 -8.81 8.95 -2.46
CA GLY A 258 -8.72 8.52 -3.85
C GLY A 258 -7.76 7.35 -4.08
N ARG A 259 -6.79 7.15 -3.19
CA ARG A 259 -5.90 5.97 -3.23
C ARG A 259 -6.50 4.75 -2.53
N ALA A 260 -7.38 4.97 -1.55
CA ALA A 260 -8.09 3.88 -0.90
C ALA A 260 -9.06 3.18 -1.86
N GLY A 261 -9.70 3.97 -2.74
CA GLY A 261 -10.52 3.44 -3.83
C GLY A 261 -11.74 2.65 -3.34
N THR A 262 -12.31 3.01 -2.19
CA THR A 262 -13.55 2.41 -1.68
C THR A 262 -14.76 3.22 -2.12
N SER A 263 -15.94 2.58 -2.15
CA SER A 263 -17.19 3.27 -2.50
C SER A 263 -17.50 4.41 -1.53
N GLU A 264 -17.29 4.20 -0.23
CA GLU A 264 -17.51 5.22 0.80
C GLU A 264 -16.57 6.41 0.63
N ALA A 265 -15.32 6.17 0.20
CA ALA A 265 -14.38 7.24 -0.10
C ALA A 265 -14.82 8.05 -1.32
N VAL A 266 -15.36 7.39 -2.36
CA VAL A 266 -15.91 8.06 -3.54
C VAL A 266 -17.11 8.92 -3.18
N ASP A 267 -18.04 8.40 -2.35
CA ASP A 267 -19.20 9.16 -1.90
C ASP A 267 -18.78 10.40 -1.10
N ALA A 268 -17.80 10.26 -0.21
CA ALA A 268 -17.27 11.38 0.58
C ALA A 268 -16.55 12.43 -0.29
N LEU A 269 -15.78 11.99 -1.30
CA LEU A 269 -15.14 12.89 -2.27
C LEU A 269 -16.18 13.63 -3.12
N SER A 270 -17.25 12.95 -3.53
CA SER A 270 -18.36 13.56 -4.29
C SER A 270 -19.06 14.63 -3.46
N GLN A 271 -19.44 14.31 -2.21
CA GLN A 271 -20.05 15.30 -1.31
C GLN A 271 -19.12 16.49 -1.04
N ALA A 272 -17.81 16.25 -0.99
CA ALA A 272 -16.85 17.34 -0.84
C ALA A 272 -16.81 18.27 -2.06
N LEU A 273 -16.99 17.76 -3.29
CA LEU A 273 -17.03 18.57 -4.52
C LEU A 273 -18.23 19.53 -4.57
N ASP A 274 -19.32 19.21 -3.87
CA ASP A 274 -20.51 20.08 -3.81
C ASP A 274 -20.28 21.35 -2.97
N ARG A 275 -19.13 21.47 -2.31
CA ARG A 275 -18.75 22.66 -1.51
C ARG A 275 -18.08 23.72 -2.36
N GLU A 276 -18.20 24.97 -1.92
CA GLU A 276 -17.48 26.10 -2.51
C GLU A 276 -16.04 26.15 -1.97
N TYR A 277 -15.08 26.31 -2.88
CA TYR A 277 -13.65 26.46 -2.59
C TYR A 277 -13.10 27.72 -3.25
N GLU A 278 -12.19 28.40 -2.56
CA GLU A 278 -11.46 29.54 -3.09
C GLU A 278 -10.31 29.08 -4.01
N SER A 279 -9.68 27.93 -3.72
CA SER A 279 -8.58 27.40 -4.53
C SER A 279 -9.03 26.36 -5.54
N ASN A 280 -8.70 26.62 -6.82
CA ASN A 280 -8.85 25.62 -7.88
C ASN A 280 -8.02 24.35 -7.63
N ASP A 281 -6.91 24.44 -6.88
CA ASP A 281 -6.06 23.29 -6.55
C ASP A 281 -6.79 22.26 -5.66
N THR A 282 -7.72 22.73 -4.82
CA THR A 282 -8.53 21.88 -3.93
C THR A 282 -9.54 21.08 -4.74
N VAL A 283 -10.26 21.76 -5.63
CA VAL A 283 -11.18 21.14 -6.58
C VAL A 283 -10.43 20.16 -7.47
N GLU A 284 -9.29 20.56 -8.03
CA GLU A 284 -8.44 19.69 -8.83
C GLU A 284 -8.05 18.43 -8.05
N SER A 285 -7.66 18.57 -6.78
CA SER A 285 -7.28 17.44 -5.92
C SER A 285 -8.44 16.47 -5.66
N LEU A 286 -9.67 16.97 -5.50
CA LEU A 286 -10.88 16.16 -5.31
C LEU A 286 -11.28 15.42 -6.61
N VAL A 287 -11.34 16.13 -7.74
CA VAL A 287 -11.63 15.54 -9.05
C VAL A 287 -10.62 14.44 -9.37
N PHE A 288 -9.34 14.72 -9.20
CA PHE A 288 -8.30 13.74 -9.49
C PHE A 288 -8.19 12.61 -8.46
N ALA A 289 -8.72 12.79 -7.23
CA ALA A 289 -8.89 11.69 -6.30
C ALA A 289 -9.96 10.70 -6.80
N LEU A 290 -11.06 11.19 -7.38
CA LEU A 290 -12.08 10.35 -8.03
C LEU A 290 -11.53 9.58 -9.23
N VAL A 291 -10.67 10.20 -10.06
CA VAL A 291 -9.99 9.48 -11.15
C VAL A 291 -9.08 8.37 -10.63
N ARG A 292 -8.36 8.63 -9.53
CA ARG A 292 -7.43 7.66 -8.95
C ARG A 292 -8.13 6.42 -8.39
N SER A 293 -9.36 6.57 -7.88
CA SER A 293 -10.14 5.48 -7.28
C SER A 293 -10.32 4.28 -8.24
N GLY A 294 -10.43 4.56 -9.55
CA GLY A 294 -10.70 3.56 -10.57
C GLY A 294 -12.12 2.97 -10.54
N LEU A 295 -13.02 3.52 -9.72
CA LEU A 295 -14.38 3.00 -9.59
C LEU A 295 -15.32 3.61 -10.62
N GLU A 296 -16.23 2.82 -11.18
CA GLU A 296 -17.27 3.30 -12.11
C GLU A 296 -18.14 4.40 -11.49
N ALA A 297 -18.44 4.31 -10.19
CA ALA A 297 -19.18 5.33 -9.44
C ALA A 297 -18.50 6.71 -9.49
N SER A 298 -17.16 6.75 -9.59
CA SER A 298 -16.44 8.01 -9.73
C SER A 298 -16.68 8.70 -11.07
N ALA A 299 -17.01 7.97 -12.14
CA ALA A 299 -17.35 8.57 -13.42
C ALA A 299 -18.73 9.22 -13.40
N VAL A 300 -19.68 8.59 -12.70
CA VAL A 300 -21.01 9.17 -12.48
C VAL A 300 -20.89 10.47 -11.67
N ALA A 301 -20.17 10.45 -10.55
CA ALA A 301 -19.97 11.63 -9.71
C ALA A 301 -19.31 12.79 -10.46
N LEU A 302 -18.29 12.52 -11.29
CA LEU A 302 -17.66 13.57 -12.10
C LEU A 302 -18.58 14.10 -13.19
N ALA A 303 -19.40 13.26 -13.82
CA ALA A 303 -20.36 13.69 -14.83
C ALA A 303 -21.44 14.60 -14.21
N GLU A 304 -21.97 14.23 -13.05
CA GLU A 304 -22.93 15.05 -12.30
C GLU A 304 -22.31 16.38 -11.88
N TYR A 305 -21.09 16.37 -11.33
CA TYR A 305 -20.38 17.59 -10.97
C TYR A 305 -20.16 18.52 -12.18
N ALA A 306 -19.81 17.96 -13.34
CA ALA A 306 -19.60 18.72 -14.58
C ALA A 306 -20.84 19.50 -15.06
N GLU A 307 -22.06 19.07 -14.70
CA GLU A 307 -23.29 19.80 -15.05
C GLU A 307 -23.39 21.15 -14.35
N SER A 308 -22.74 21.29 -13.19
CA SER A 308 -22.77 22.50 -12.36
C SER A 308 -21.43 23.27 -12.35
N ALA A 309 -20.32 22.59 -12.65
CA ALA A 309 -18.99 23.16 -12.64
C ALA A 309 -18.82 24.26 -13.71
N THR A 310 -17.96 25.24 -13.43
CA THR A 310 -17.63 26.32 -14.37
C THR A 310 -16.12 26.60 -14.39
N GLY A 311 -15.63 27.30 -15.41
CA GLY A 311 -14.23 27.74 -15.50
C GLY A 311 -13.20 26.61 -15.42
N ASP A 312 -12.21 26.78 -14.55
CA ASP A 312 -11.10 25.83 -14.37
C ASP A 312 -11.58 24.50 -13.77
N ALA A 313 -12.61 24.53 -12.90
CA ALA A 313 -13.20 23.34 -12.30
C ALA A 313 -13.86 22.45 -13.37
N LEU A 314 -14.63 23.05 -14.28
CA LEU A 314 -15.22 22.34 -15.42
C LEU A 314 -14.14 21.75 -16.32
N THR A 315 -13.15 22.55 -16.69
CA THR A 315 -12.02 22.12 -17.54
C THR A 315 -11.30 20.91 -16.93
N THR A 316 -11.05 20.94 -15.62
CA THR A 316 -10.38 19.85 -14.89
C THR A 316 -11.25 18.60 -14.84
N THR A 317 -12.56 18.76 -14.68
CA THR A 317 -13.54 17.67 -14.66
C THR A 317 -13.68 17.00 -16.03
N GLU A 318 -13.70 17.77 -17.12
CA GLU A 318 -13.69 17.23 -18.48
C GLU A 318 -12.41 16.42 -18.75
N ILE A 319 -11.25 16.93 -18.34
CA ILE A 319 -9.97 16.20 -18.43
C ILE A 319 -10.07 14.87 -17.67
N ALA A 320 -10.63 14.88 -16.47
CA ALA A 320 -10.80 13.69 -15.64
C ALA A 320 -11.75 12.66 -16.28
N LEU A 321 -12.86 13.09 -16.88
CA LEU A 321 -13.78 12.23 -17.63
C LEU A 321 -13.11 11.60 -18.85
N ARG A 322 -12.28 12.35 -19.59
CA ARG A 322 -11.47 11.81 -20.70
C ARG A 322 -10.52 10.70 -20.23
N MET A 323 -9.92 10.85 -19.04
CA MET A 323 -9.06 9.81 -18.46
C MET A 323 -9.84 8.53 -18.12
N GLN A 324 -11.04 8.67 -17.54
CA GLN A 324 -11.88 7.53 -17.16
C GLN A 324 -12.46 6.78 -18.37
N ALA A 325 -12.51 7.40 -19.54
CA ALA A 325 -12.85 6.71 -20.79
C ALA A 325 -11.80 5.66 -21.20
N SER A 326 -10.59 5.68 -20.62
CA SER A 326 -9.61 4.63 -20.84
C SER A 326 -10.14 3.28 -20.32
N PRO A 327 -10.17 2.23 -21.16
CA PRO A 327 -10.67 0.90 -20.75
C PRO A 327 -9.70 0.16 -19.83
N VAL A 328 -8.50 0.70 -19.60
CA VAL A 328 -7.46 0.09 -18.75
C VAL A 328 -6.82 1.14 -17.85
N ALA A 329 -6.35 0.68 -16.70
CA ALA A 329 -5.58 1.49 -15.76
C ALA A 329 -4.24 1.95 -16.37
N GLY A 330 -3.75 3.10 -15.91
CA GLY A 330 -2.56 3.71 -16.45
C GLY A 330 -2.13 4.99 -15.73
N VAL A 331 -1.47 5.87 -16.48
CA VAL A 331 -1.02 7.18 -15.99
C VAL A 331 -1.62 8.27 -16.86
N GLY A 332 -2.56 9.02 -16.28
CA GLY A 332 -3.22 10.15 -16.90
C GLY A 332 -2.31 11.37 -17.00
N VAL A 333 -2.33 12.05 -18.13
CA VAL A 333 -1.61 13.30 -18.40
C VAL A 333 -2.44 14.48 -17.92
N THR A 334 -1.95 15.19 -16.90
CA THR A 334 -2.63 16.37 -16.31
C THR A 334 -2.07 17.69 -16.85
N GLY A 335 -0.89 17.67 -17.46
CA GLY A 335 -0.25 18.85 -18.02
C GLY A 335 0.89 18.51 -18.97
N ILE A 336 1.27 19.50 -19.78
CA ILE A 336 2.35 19.38 -20.77
C ILE A 336 3.35 20.48 -20.48
N THR A 337 4.62 20.13 -20.39
CA THR A 337 5.70 21.11 -20.25
C THR A 337 6.14 21.57 -21.64
N PRO A 338 6.15 22.88 -21.94
CA PRO A 338 6.58 23.39 -23.23
C PRO A 338 8.02 23.00 -23.56
N HIS A 339 8.31 22.84 -24.85
CA HIS A 339 9.63 22.50 -25.39
C HIS A 339 10.18 21.16 -24.89
N THR A 340 9.29 20.18 -24.68
CA THR A 340 9.66 18.82 -24.26
C THR A 340 9.24 17.77 -25.26
N GLN A 341 9.67 16.52 -25.03
CA GLN A 341 9.25 15.38 -25.83
C GLN A 341 7.74 15.18 -25.77
N GLY A 342 7.11 15.48 -24.62
CA GLY A 342 5.69 15.34 -24.39
C GLY A 342 4.87 16.22 -25.33
N GLU A 343 5.27 17.49 -25.43
CA GLU A 343 4.69 18.43 -26.39
C GLU A 343 4.96 18.01 -27.83
N SER A 344 6.21 17.67 -28.15
CA SER A 344 6.63 17.30 -29.52
C SER A 344 5.95 16.03 -30.03
N ALA A 345 5.64 15.10 -29.12
CA ALA A 345 4.95 13.85 -29.41
C ALA A 345 3.42 14.01 -29.50
N GLY A 346 2.89 15.20 -29.23
CA GLY A 346 1.47 15.51 -29.33
C GLY A 346 0.62 14.95 -28.19
N PHE A 347 1.19 14.74 -27.00
CA PHE A 347 0.38 14.40 -25.83
C PHE A 347 -0.59 15.54 -25.48
N GLU A 348 -1.75 15.17 -24.96
CA GLU A 348 -2.81 16.08 -24.53
C GLU A 348 -3.20 15.80 -23.07
N LYS A 349 -3.73 16.82 -22.38
CA LYS A 349 -4.37 16.60 -21.08
C LYS A 349 -5.55 15.66 -21.24
N GLY A 350 -5.62 14.63 -20.41
CA GLY A 350 -6.63 13.57 -20.49
C GLY A 350 -6.13 12.27 -21.12
N ASP A 351 -4.97 12.28 -21.78
CA ASP A 351 -4.35 11.06 -22.28
C ASP A 351 -3.99 10.11 -21.14
N VAL A 352 -4.21 8.81 -21.31
CA VAL A 352 -3.82 7.78 -20.33
C VAL A 352 -2.72 6.91 -20.90
N ILE A 353 -1.49 7.09 -20.42
CA ILE A 353 -0.32 6.28 -20.79
C ILE A 353 -0.43 4.91 -20.14
N VAL A 354 -0.44 3.86 -20.95
CA VAL A 354 -0.68 2.47 -20.51
C VAL A 354 0.52 1.56 -20.72
N SER A 355 1.45 1.96 -21.61
CA SER A 355 2.63 1.17 -21.95
C SER A 355 3.81 2.08 -22.28
N TYR A 356 5.01 1.66 -21.86
CA TYR A 356 6.25 2.36 -22.15
C TYR A 356 7.31 1.33 -22.57
N ASN A 357 7.71 1.37 -23.83
CA ASN A 357 8.57 0.40 -24.51
C ASN A 357 8.08 -1.05 -24.35
N GLY A 358 6.80 -1.29 -24.66
CA GLY A 358 6.15 -2.61 -24.56
C GLY A 358 5.93 -3.13 -23.14
N LYS A 359 6.25 -2.33 -22.11
CA LYS A 359 6.06 -2.69 -20.70
C LYS A 359 4.85 -1.94 -20.13
N PRO A 360 3.91 -2.64 -19.46
CA PRO A 360 2.74 -1.99 -18.87
C PRO A 360 3.09 -0.94 -17.81
N VAL A 361 2.41 0.20 -17.87
CA VAL A 361 2.54 1.31 -16.92
C VAL A 361 1.39 1.24 -15.92
N ARG A 362 1.64 0.64 -14.74
CA ARG A 362 0.63 0.47 -13.68
C ARG A 362 0.54 1.63 -12.68
N GLY A 363 0.81 2.85 -13.13
CA GLY A 363 0.77 4.04 -12.27
C GLY A 363 2.08 4.82 -12.22
N ARG A 364 2.01 5.99 -11.57
CA ARG A 364 3.03 7.05 -11.67
C ARG A 364 4.45 6.59 -11.32
N ARG A 365 4.59 5.80 -10.24
CA ARG A 365 5.89 5.28 -9.79
C ARG A 365 6.53 4.35 -10.81
N SER A 366 5.74 3.63 -11.60
CA SER A 366 6.26 2.78 -12.66
C SER A 366 6.81 3.62 -13.80
N LEU A 367 6.02 4.58 -14.31
CA LEU A 367 6.43 5.44 -15.40
C LEU A 367 7.74 6.18 -15.08
N VAL A 368 7.82 6.81 -13.91
CA VAL A 368 9.03 7.54 -13.46
C VAL A 368 10.26 6.62 -13.38
N ARG A 369 10.09 5.38 -12.94
CA ARG A 369 11.20 4.41 -12.88
C ARG A 369 11.62 3.94 -14.27
N MET A 370 10.67 3.81 -15.20
CA MET A 370 10.93 3.36 -16.56
C MET A 370 11.68 4.44 -17.34
N THR A 371 11.21 5.69 -17.28
CA THR A 371 11.87 6.84 -17.92
C THR A 371 13.26 7.12 -17.34
N ARG A 372 13.48 6.92 -16.04
CA ARG A 372 14.82 7.05 -15.43
C ARG A 372 15.81 5.96 -15.83
N ARG A 373 15.32 4.82 -16.33
CA ARG A 373 16.14 3.65 -16.68
C ARG A 373 16.32 3.46 -18.19
N SER A 374 15.55 4.17 -19.00
CA SER A 374 15.67 4.17 -20.45
C SER A 374 16.85 5.02 -20.90
N ASP A 375 17.54 4.57 -21.95
CA ASP A 375 18.61 5.32 -22.59
C ASP A 375 18.04 6.53 -23.34
N PRO A 376 18.51 7.77 -23.08
CA PRO A 376 18.03 8.97 -23.76
C PRO A 376 18.32 9.03 -25.26
N GLU A 377 19.18 8.14 -25.80
CA GLU A 377 19.47 8.06 -27.24
C GLU A 377 18.63 6.99 -27.95
N GLU A 378 17.95 6.11 -27.20
CA GLU A 378 17.14 5.04 -27.78
C GLU A 378 15.67 5.45 -27.97
N PRO A 379 15.05 5.12 -29.12
CA PRO A 379 13.63 5.34 -29.32
C PRO A 379 12.79 4.41 -28.45
N VAL A 380 11.73 4.96 -27.88
CA VAL A 380 10.75 4.27 -27.04
C VAL A 380 9.35 4.50 -27.60
N ILE A 381 8.63 3.41 -27.83
CA ILE A 381 7.20 3.44 -28.14
C ILE A 381 6.40 3.62 -26.86
N VAL A 382 5.50 4.60 -26.85
CA VAL A 382 4.54 4.84 -25.76
C VAL A 382 3.15 4.61 -26.30
N GLU A 383 2.41 3.70 -25.68
CA GLU A 383 0.99 3.48 -26.00
C GLU A 383 0.14 4.21 -24.96
N TYR A 384 -0.89 4.90 -25.44
CA TYR A 384 -1.80 5.67 -24.61
C TYR A 384 -3.24 5.59 -25.14
N TYR A 385 -4.21 5.92 -24.29
CA TYR A 385 -5.59 6.10 -24.68
C TYR A 385 -5.95 7.58 -24.68
N ARG A 386 -6.62 8.02 -25.75
CA ARG A 386 -7.24 9.35 -25.86
C ARG A 386 -8.70 9.14 -26.18
N ASP A 387 -9.59 9.63 -25.32
CA ASP A 387 -11.04 9.53 -25.51
C ASP A 387 -11.50 8.08 -25.79
N GLY A 388 -10.92 7.13 -25.05
CA GLY A 388 -11.19 5.69 -25.19
C GLY A 388 -10.55 5.01 -26.41
N VAL A 389 -9.86 5.74 -27.28
CA VAL A 389 -9.18 5.19 -28.46
C VAL A 389 -7.70 4.99 -28.19
N LYS A 390 -7.19 3.78 -28.47
CA LYS A 390 -5.77 3.46 -28.35
C LYS A 390 -4.95 4.19 -29.43
N GLN A 391 -3.86 4.82 -29.00
CA GLN A 391 -2.88 5.51 -29.82
C GLN A 391 -1.47 5.05 -29.45
N GLU A 392 -0.51 5.31 -30.33
CA GLU A 392 0.91 5.11 -30.08
C GLU A 392 1.72 6.29 -30.59
N THR A 393 2.82 6.59 -29.91
CA THR A 393 3.80 7.59 -30.35
C THR A 393 5.21 7.14 -30.01
N GLN A 394 6.19 7.67 -30.72
CA GLN A 394 7.60 7.40 -30.47
C GLN A 394 8.25 8.63 -29.84
N ILE A 395 8.93 8.41 -28.71
CA ILE A 395 9.79 9.39 -28.06
C ILE A 395 11.19 8.78 -27.88
N TYR A 396 12.10 9.50 -27.24
CA TYR A 396 13.36 8.95 -26.73
C TYR A 396 13.24 8.63 -25.25
N GLY A 397 14.16 7.80 -24.75
CA GLY A 397 14.26 7.56 -23.32
C GLY A 397 14.45 8.83 -22.50
N GLY A 398 14.11 8.76 -21.21
CA GLY A 398 14.33 9.87 -20.28
C GLY A 398 13.10 10.75 -20.07
N PHE A 399 13.35 12.04 -19.84
CA PHE A 399 12.33 12.99 -19.41
C PHE A 399 11.30 13.25 -20.51
N ILE A 400 10.03 12.88 -20.24
CA ILE A 400 8.93 13.09 -21.18
C ILE A 400 8.46 14.56 -21.16
N GLY A 401 8.31 15.17 -19.98
CA GLY A 401 7.78 16.54 -19.86
C GLY A 401 6.25 16.61 -19.74
N VAL A 402 5.65 15.68 -19.01
CA VAL A 402 4.20 15.67 -18.71
C VAL A 402 3.94 15.65 -17.20
N GLY A 403 2.94 16.42 -16.77
CA GLY A 403 2.31 16.28 -15.46
C GLY A 403 1.45 15.02 -15.45
N VAL A 404 1.48 14.25 -14.35
CA VAL A 404 0.88 12.91 -14.33
C VAL A 404 0.20 12.52 -13.05
N ILE A 405 -0.87 11.74 -13.19
CA ILE A 405 -1.61 11.08 -12.11
C ILE A 405 -1.87 9.61 -12.43
N SER A 406 -1.96 8.75 -11.42
CA SER A 406 -2.40 7.37 -11.62
C SER A 406 -3.91 7.31 -11.87
N VAL A 407 -4.33 6.45 -12.79
CA VAL A 407 -5.73 6.19 -13.15
C VAL A 407 -6.01 4.71 -12.83
N GLY A 408 -6.90 4.46 -11.85
CA GLY A 408 -7.27 3.12 -11.38
C GLY A 408 -6.13 2.30 -10.77
N GLU A 409 -5.41 2.85 -9.77
CA GLU A 409 -4.26 2.21 -9.10
C GLU A 409 -4.64 1.37 -7.88
#